data_AF-A0AA35SNT8-F1
#
_entry.id   AF-A0AA35SNT8-F1
#
_cell.length_a   1.000
_cell.length_b   1.000
_cell.length_c   1.000
_cell.angle_alpha   90.00
_cell.angle_beta   90.00
_cell.angle_gamma   90.00
#
_symmetry.space_group_name_H-M   'P 1'
#
loop_
_entity.id
_entity.type
_entity.pdbx_description
1 polymer ?
#
loop_
_entity_poly.entity_id
_entity_poly.type
_entity_poly.pdbx_seq_one_letter_code
_entity_poly.pdbx_strand_id
1 'polypeptide(L)'
;MKLKYAINDDVLKSIGEDPDESSIYYHAVYYTLNEEKPERIACRALYDYNAMRADEMSFIKDAIISDVEKHEGGWWRGNHGRKKRKWFPANYVEELEDSSSQSDEQQLGNLQQGSIDLSGILVETHSLPGNHMYLLSIFPRQAQGNDQIGRPALEVAAESLQEILDWQTAIEEVRYKLETQQQEDLKKEQLLDQQQRVKRIAREMSDLVVYCRPVPFLLEGVESGKYYQMSSFVETRIEKIVKNKYQAGMFVAYSGRQMSRVYPKGQRMDSSNYDPLPMWNAGCQMVSLNYQTGDKPMHLNDGKFKQNGRCGYVLMPDCMFNPGFNPMDVSTHTNSRPITLSIQVVAARHLVRPSRGICSPLVEVEVCGIDADWAKFKTVSAKDNGFNPVWNEGCEFEIFNPELALIRFVAQDEDVFGDPNFIGQATFPVTSLRAGFRSVPLRNQLNEELELSGLLIHVEIRSSYGEDEELYTTVRHLKHSITQLTQQMKDATVGGQDEDGRIMDQLSSQLQQERDALRKLTKKDGLRKRQPNQKVSDRRVGLTD
;
A
#
# COMPACT_ATOMS: atom_id res chain seq x y z
N MET A 1 13.24 -30.39 5.27
CA MET A 1 14.57 -29.93 5.72
C MET A 1 15.26 -31.11 6.39
N LYS A 2 16.26 -31.75 5.76
CA LYS A 2 17.05 -32.83 6.40
C LYS A 2 18.23 -32.18 7.11
N LEU A 3 18.35 -32.39 8.42
CA LEU A 3 19.47 -31.91 9.23
C LEU A 3 20.78 -32.50 8.69
N LYS A 4 21.79 -31.65 8.52
CA LYS A 4 23.06 -32.00 7.88
C LYS A 4 24.02 -32.75 8.82
N TYR A 5 23.73 -32.80 10.12
CA TYR A 5 24.55 -33.50 11.13
C TYR A 5 23.67 -34.09 12.25
N ALA A 6 24.14 -35.19 12.84
CA ALA A 6 23.50 -35.84 13.99
C ALA A 6 23.79 -35.07 15.28
N ILE A 7 22.77 -34.94 16.13
CA ILE A 7 22.93 -34.40 17.49
C ILE A 7 23.65 -35.48 18.31
N ASN A 8 24.81 -35.15 18.88
CA ASN A 8 25.57 -36.06 19.74
C ASN A 8 25.33 -35.77 21.23
N ASP A 9 25.72 -36.71 22.08
CA ASP A 9 25.46 -36.67 23.52
C ASP A 9 26.07 -35.44 24.22
N ASP A 10 27.11 -34.84 23.65
CA ASP A 10 27.75 -33.63 24.18
C ASP A 10 26.84 -32.40 24.02
N VAL A 11 26.10 -32.30 22.90
CA VAL A 11 25.11 -31.22 22.67
C VAL A 11 23.89 -31.41 23.58
N LEU A 12 23.51 -32.65 23.87
CA LEU A 12 22.44 -32.98 24.82
C LEU A 12 22.82 -32.60 26.27
N LYS A 13 24.08 -32.80 26.65
CA LYS A 13 24.58 -32.42 27.99
C LYS A 13 24.70 -30.91 28.18
N SER A 14 25.05 -30.14 27.15
CA SER A 14 25.11 -28.67 27.26
C SER A 14 23.74 -27.99 27.39
N ILE A 15 22.65 -28.72 27.11
CA ILE A 15 21.28 -28.22 27.22
C ILE A 15 20.68 -28.55 28.60
N GLY A 16 21.33 -29.41 29.40
CA GLY A 16 20.81 -29.98 30.64
C GLY A 16 21.36 -29.39 31.95
N GLU A 17 22.08 -28.27 31.93
CA GLU A 17 22.48 -27.60 33.19
C GLU A 17 21.37 -26.65 33.65
N ASP A 18 20.73 -27.01 34.77
CA ASP A 18 19.68 -26.25 35.44
C ASP A 18 20.14 -24.83 35.82
N PRO A 19 19.45 -23.77 35.39
CA PRO A 19 19.65 -22.45 35.95
C PRO A 19 18.93 -22.31 37.29
N ASP A 20 19.71 -22.09 38.34
CA ASP A 20 19.38 -21.66 39.71
C ASP A 20 17.95 -21.07 39.86
N GLU A 21 17.06 -21.84 40.49
CA GLU A 21 15.62 -21.58 40.68
C GLU A 21 15.31 -20.27 41.46
N SER A 22 16.32 -19.57 41.98
CA SER A 22 16.13 -18.38 42.82
C SER A 22 16.30 -17.04 42.09
N SER A 23 16.77 -17.01 40.83
CA SER A 23 17.09 -15.76 40.12
C SER A 23 16.00 -15.22 39.17
N ILE A 24 14.88 -15.92 39.00
CA ILE A 24 13.92 -15.64 37.90
C ILE A 24 12.86 -14.57 38.27
N TYR A 25 12.80 -14.15 39.54
CA TYR A 25 11.72 -13.26 40.01
C TYR A 25 11.93 -11.75 39.78
N TYR A 26 13.00 -11.30 39.12
CA TYR A 26 13.26 -9.86 39.01
C TYR A 26 13.68 -9.27 37.65
N HIS A 27 13.54 -10.00 36.54
CA HIS A 27 13.66 -9.37 35.23
C HIS A 27 12.41 -9.53 34.38
N ALA A 28 11.65 -8.45 34.34
CA ALA A 28 10.60 -8.16 33.38
C ALA A 28 11.15 -8.28 31.95
N VAL A 29 10.96 -9.45 31.34
CA VAL A 29 11.15 -9.65 29.90
C VAL A 29 9.81 -10.12 29.34
N TYR A 30 8.83 -9.23 29.35
CA TYR A 30 7.56 -9.47 28.67
C TYR A 30 7.61 -8.82 27.29
N TYR A 31 7.45 -9.66 26.26
CA TYR A 31 7.42 -9.26 24.87
C TYR A 31 6.09 -8.58 24.55
N THR A 32 6.17 -7.31 24.19
CA THR A 32 5.05 -6.51 23.68
C THR A 32 4.69 -6.96 22.27
N LEU A 33 3.44 -7.41 22.08
CA LEU A 33 2.79 -7.33 20.76
C LEU A 33 2.78 -5.87 20.31
N ASN A 34 3.02 -5.65 19.01
CA ASN A 34 3.21 -4.34 18.36
C ASN A 34 2.56 -3.19 19.13
N GLU A 35 3.39 -2.39 19.80
CA GLU A 35 2.95 -1.08 20.23
C GLU A 35 2.64 -0.25 18.98
N GLU A 36 1.38 0.13 18.83
CA GLU A 36 1.08 1.51 18.48
C GLU A 36 1.55 2.34 19.65
N LYS A 37 2.75 2.93 19.52
CA LYS A 37 3.00 4.16 20.26
C LYS A 37 1.88 5.12 19.82
N PRO A 38 1.20 5.81 20.76
CA PRO A 38 0.24 6.84 20.38
C PRO A 38 0.92 7.72 19.34
N GLU A 39 0.24 8.00 18.22
CA GLU A 39 0.78 8.80 17.12
C GLU A 39 1.49 10.01 17.71
N ARG A 40 2.81 9.97 17.62
CA ARG A 40 3.64 10.94 18.29
C ARG A 40 3.72 12.12 17.35
N ILE A 41 2.99 13.16 17.71
CA ILE A 41 2.90 14.42 16.98
C ILE A 41 4.31 14.80 16.53
N ALA A 42 4.48 14.96 15.22
CA ALA A 42 5.70 15.42 14.61
C ALA A 42 5.45 16.80 14.02
N CYS A 43 6.38 17.71 14.24
CA CYS A 43 6.28 19.08 13.74
C CYS A 43 7.46 19.38 12.84
N ARG A 44 7.23 20.19 11.80
CA ARG A 44 8.28 20.74 10.95
C ARG A 44 8.59 22.16 11.40
N ALA A 45 9.87 22.49 11.59
CA ALA A 45 10.28 23.84 11.95
C ALA A 45 10.07 24.81 10.77
N LEU A 46 9.36 25.92 11.02
CA LEU A 46 9.12 26.98 10.04
C LEU A 46 10.31 27.96 9.97
N TYR A 47 11.06 28.08 11.06
CA TYR A 47 12.17 29.02 11.22
C TYR A 47 13.32 28.40 12.02
N ASP A 48 14.52 28.96 11.86
CA ASP A 48 15.66 28.65 12.74
C ASP A 48 15.35 29.12 14.17
N TYR A 49 15.75 28.32 15.16
CA TYR A 49 15.61 28.66 16.57
C TYR A 49 16.87 28.26 17.35
N ASN A 50 17.41 29.23 18.09
CA ASN A 50 18.55 29.04 18.98
C ASN A 50 18.07 29.00 20.43
N ALA A 51 18.51 27.98 21.17
CA ALA A 51 18.10 27.78 22.56
C ALA A 51 18.68 28.90 23.44
N MET A 52 17.82 29.59 24.17
CA MET A 52 18.18 30.64 25.13
C MET A 52 18.35 30.07 26.54
N ARG A 53 17.76 28.91 26.82
CA ARG A 53 17.87 28.19 28.10
C ARG A 53 18.43 26.78 27.93
N ALA A 54 19.00 26.25 29.01
CA ALA A 54 19.61 24.92 29.00
C ALA A 54 18.59 23.78 28.79
N ASP A 55 17.32 24.01 29.09
CA ASP A 55 16.20 23.09 28.88
C ASP A 55 15.51 23.23 27.51
N GLU A 56 15.94 24.19 26.69
CA GLU A 56 15.47 24.40 25.33
C GLU A 56 16.32 23.67 24.28
N MET A 57 15.74 23.49 23.10
CA MET A 57 16.36 22.86 21.94
C MET A 57 16.69 23.89 20.87
N SER A 58 17.75 23.66 20.10
CA SER A 58 18.06 24.47 18.92
C SER A 58 17.83 23.62 17.68
N PHE A 59 17.25 24.21 16.66
CA PHE A 59 16.92 23.56 15.39
C PHE A 59 16.93 24.59 14.26
N ILE A 60 17.07 24.10 13.03
CA ILE A 60 17.04 24.92 11.81
C ILE A 60 15.66 24.80 11.14
N LYS A 61 15.32 25.72 10.25
CA LYS A 61 14.15 25.62 9.38
C LYS A 61 14.13 24.26 8.67
N ASP A 62 12.94 23.69 8.53
CA ASP A 62 12.65 22.36 8.00
C ASP A 62 13.15 21.17 8.85
N ALA A 63 13.71 21.44 10.03
CA ALA A 63 13.99 20.39 11.00
C ALA A 63 12.71 19.69 11.45
N ILE A 64 12.75 18.35 11.46
CA ILE A 64 11.67 17.54 12.01
C ILE A 64 11.91 17.36 13.51
N ILE A 65 10.89 17.71 14.29
CA ILE A 65 10.84 17.49 15.74
C ILE A 65 9.83 16.37 15.99
N SER A 66 10.31 15.29 16.62
CA SER A 66 9.52 14.09 16.89
C SER A 66 9.13 13.99 18.37
N ASP A 67 8.15 13.14 18.69
CA ASP A 67 7.67 12.95 20.07
C ASP A 67 7.20 14.25 20.73
N VAL A 68 6.41 15.08 20.02
CA VAL A 68 5.98 16.39 20.52
C VAL A 68 4.86 16.25 21.57
N GLU A 69 5.17 16.69 22.80
CA GLU A 69 4.25 16.90 23.91
C GLU A 69 3.77 18.37 23.90
N LYS A 70 2.47 18.59 23.67
CA LYS A 70 1.85 19.93 23.68
C LYS A 70 1.58 20.37 25.12
N HIS A 71 1.89 21.62 25.43
CA HIS A 71 1.54 22.26 26.70
C HIS A 71 0.78 23.57 26.45
N GLU A 72 -0.18 23.86 27.33
CA GLU A 72 -0.88 25.15 27.36
C GLU A 72 0.10 26.23 27.84
N GLY A 73 0.52 27.11 26.93
CA GLY A 73 1.55 28.13 27.21
C GLY A 73 2.45 28.51 26.04
N GLY A 74 2.22 27.96 24.84
CA GLY A 74 2.97 28.32 23.63
C GLY A 74 4.38 27.71 23.54
N TRP A 75 4.72 26.80 24.45
CA TRP A 75 5.96 26.03 24.45
C TRP A 75 5.64 24.54 24.41
N TRP A 76 6.25 23.84 23.48
CA TRP A 76 6.11 22.39 23.33
C TRP A 76 7.42 21.70 23.65
N ARG A 77 7.35 20.39 23.87
CA ARG A 77 8.52 19.59 24.24
C ARG A 77 8.68 18.44 23.28
N GLY A 78 9.89 18.18 22.79
CA GLY A 78 10.10 17.14 21.79
C GLY A 78 11.55 16.73 21.64
N ASN A 79 11.82 15.95 20.60
CA ASN A 79 13.12 15.36 20.31
C ASN A 79 13.66 15.87 18.97
N HIS A 80 14.93 16.30 18.96
CA HIS A 80 15.65 16.67 17.75
C HIS A 80 17.13 16.27 17.88
N GLY A 81 17.61 15.43 16.96
CA GLY A 81 18.95 14.86 16.98
C GLY A 81 19.25 14.09 18.28
N ARG A 82 20.32 14.46 19.00
CA ARG A 82 20.69 13.83 20.28
C ARG A 82 19.96 14.41 21.50
N LYS A 83 19.23 15.52 21.33
CA LYS A 83 18.52 16.20 22.42
C LYS A 83 17.11 15.62 22.55
N LYS A 84 16.81 15.04 23.71
CA LYS A 84 15.52 14.42 24.02
C LYS A 84 14.75 15.27 25.04
N ARG A 85 13.43 15.39 24.85
CA ARG A 85 12.48 16.08 25.75
C ARG A 85 12.92 17.50 26.13
N LYS A 86 13.33 18.28 25.12
CA LYS A 86 13.71 19.69 25.29
C LYS A 86 12.60 20.61 24.79
N TRP A 87 12.51 21.80 25.39
CA TRP A 87 11.48 22.79 25.09
C TRP A 87 11.78 23.54 23.79
N PHE A 88 10.72 23.92 23.10
CA PHE A 88 10.77 24.80 21.93
C PHE A 88 9.47 25.59 21.76
N PRO A 89 9.51 26.77 21.12
CA PRO A 89 8.32 27.58 20.92
C PRO A 89 7.38 26.96 19.88
N ALA A 90 6.09 26.82 20.24
CA ALA A 90 5.06 26.20 19.41
C ALA A 90 4.82 26.96 18.09
N ASN A 91 4.95 28.28 18.10
CA ASN A 91 4.75 29.14 16.93
C ASN A 91 5.92 29.11 15.93
N TYR A 92 6.99 28.36 16.21
CA TYR A 92 8.13 28.18 15.30
C TYR A 92 8.03 26.90 14.49
N VAL A 93 6.95 26.14 14.67
CA VAL A 93 6.75 24.86 14.02
C VAL A 93 5.34 24.77 13.47
N GLU A 94 5.17 24.00 12.40
CA GLU A 94 3.86 23.54 11.95
C GLU A 94 3.71 22.06 12.28
N GLU A 95 2.49 21.65 12.60
CA GLU A 95 2.17 20.24 12.74
C GLU A 95 2.15 19.59 11.37
N LEU A 96 2.77 18.43 11.25
CA LEU A 96 2.58 17.61 10.06
C LEU A 96 1.19 16.98 10.18
N GLU A 97 0.24 17.50 9.41
CA GLU A 97 -1.08 16.92 9.32
C GLU A 97 -0.98 15.50 8.75
N ASP A 98 -1.49 14.53 9.51
CA ASP A 98 -1.79 13.23 8.97
C ASP A 98 -3.02 13.38 8.05
N SER A 99 -2.78 13.36 6.75
CA SER A 99 -3.82 13.40 5.70
C SER A 99 -4.78 12.19 5.71
N SER A 100 -4.77 11.37 6.78
CA SER A 100 -5.68 10.23 6.99
C SER A 100 -7.00 10.62 7.68
N SER A 101 -7.07 11.80 8.30
CA SER A 101 -8.19 12.21 9.17
C SER A 101 -9.55 12.27 8.48
N GLN A 102 -9.64 12.47 7.16
CA GLN A 102 -10.93 12.39 6.44
C GLN A 102 -11.42 10.96 6.18
N SER A 103 -10.52 9.96 6.15
CA SER A 103 -10.88 8.57 5.86
C SER A 103 -11.14 7.72 7.10
N ASP A 104 -10.78 8.23 8.28
CA ASP A 104 -10.93 7.54 9.56
C ASP A 104 -12.29 7.82 10.24
N GLU A 105 -13.07 8.80 9.77
CA GLU A 105 -14.43 9.08 10.27
C GLU A 105 -15.43 7.98 9.88
N GLN A 106 -15.17 7.23 8.80
CA GLN A 106 -16.08 6.18 8.30
C GLN A 106 -15.67 4.80 8.81
N GLN A 107 -16.15 4.41 9.98
CA GLN A 107 -15.82 3.11 10.60
C GLN A 107 -16.23 1.90 9.73
N LEU A 108 -17.25 2.04 8.89
CA LEU A 108 -17.72 0.99 7.98
C LEU A 108 -17.16 1.13 6.54
N GLY A 109 -16.25 2.08 6.31
CA GLY A 109 -15.67 2.35 5.00
C GLY A 109 -16.74 2.59 3.93
N ASN A 110 -16.55 1.98 2.75
CA ASN A 110 -17.47 2.13 1.61
C ASN A 110 -18.89 1.57 1.86
N LEU A 111 -19.08 0.76 2.90
CA LEU A 111 -20.40 0.23 3.27
C LEU A 111 -21.22 1.22 4.09
N GLN A 112 -20.63 2.34 4.53
CA GLN A 112 -21.33 3.33 5.33
C GLN A 112 -22.37 4.08 4.49
N GLN A 113 -23.64 3.92 4.84
CA GLN A 113 -24.76 4.62 4.18
C GLN A 113 -25.22 5.88 4.92
N GLY A 114 -24.86 6.00 6.20
CA GLY A 114 -25.23 7.12 7.04
C GLY A 114 -24.62 7.03 8.43
N SER A 115 -24.87 8.05 9.25
CA SER A 115 -24.43 8.13 10.64
C SER A 115 -25.50 8.85 11.47
N ILE A 116 -25.66 8.45 12.73
CA ILE A 116 -26.59 9.07 13.66
C ILE A 116 -25.80 9.57 14.87
N ASP A 117 -25.95 10.85 15.20
CA ASP A 117 -25.46 11.40 16.46
C ASP A 117 -26.35 10.91 17.60
N LEU A 118 -25.76 10.19 18.55
CA LEU A 118 -26.47 9.62 19.69
C LEU A 118 -26.62 10.62 20.85
N SER A 119 -26.16 11.87 20.69
CA SER A 119 -26.25 12.89 21.73
C SER A 119 -27.69 13.37 21.94
N GLY A 120 -28.26 13.08 23.11
CA GLY A 120 -29.61 13.54 23.49
C GLY A 120 -30.76 12.90 22.69
N ILE A 121 -30.55 11.71 22.13
CA ILE A 121 -31.60 10.92 21.46
C ILE A 121 -32.54 10.27 22.47
N LEU A 122 -33.79 10.03 22.04
CA LEU A 122 -34.76 9.18 22.75
C LEU A 122 -34.89 7.85 21.99
N VAL A 123 -34.89 6.74 22.73
CA VAL A 123 -35.07 5.39 22.18
C VAL A 123 -36.34 4.79 22.77
N GLU A 124 -37.21 4.26 21.92
CA GLU A 124 -38.43 3.57 22.35
C GLU A 124 -38.52 2.19 21.70
N THR A 125 -39.05 1.20 22.42
CA THR A 125 -39.22 -0.17 21.92
C THR A 125 -40.69 -0.56 21.88
N HIS A 126 -41.14 -1.11 20.75
CA HIS A 126 -42.54 -1.47 20.51
C HIS A 126 -42.65 -2.89 19.94
N SER A 127 -43.67 -3.66 20.34
CA SER A 127 -43.97 -4.97 19.74
C SER A 127 -44.97 -4.85 18.61
N LEU A 128 -44.68 -5.40 17.43
CA LEU A 128 -45.62 -5.35 16.30
C LEU A 128 -46.66 -6.49 16.37
N PRO A 129 -47.96 -6.20 16.16
CA PRO A 129 -48.98 -7.24 16.15
C PRO A 129 -48.78 -8.22 14.99
N GLY A 130 -48.62 -9.51 15.31
CA GLY A 130 -48.78 -10.61 14.35
C GLY A 130 -47.53 -11.19 13.71
N ASN A 131 -46.31 -10.74 14.04
CA ASN A 131 -45.11 -11.26 13.34
C ASN A 131 -43.84 -11.49 14.18
N HIS A 132 -43.93 -11.67 15.51
CA HIS A 132 -42.77 -11.91 16.39
C HIS A 132 -41.59 -10.92 16.23
N MET A 133 -41.82 -9.75 15.63
CA MET A 133 -40.81 -8.73 15.40
C MET A 133 -40.96 -7.61 16.41
N TYR A 134 -39.83 -7.14 16.92
CA TYR A 134 -39.71 -6.08 17.88
C TYR A 134 -39.06 -4.88 17.20
N LEU A 135 -39.60 -3.69 17.42
CA LEU A 135 -39.15 -2.45 16.80
C LEU A 135 -38.46 -1.57 17.84
N LEU A 136 -37.33 -0.98 17.46
CA LEU A 136 -36.63 0.07 18.19
C LEU A 136 -36.66 1.35 17.35
N SER A 137 -37.28 2.39 17.86
CA SER A 137 -37.43 3.69 17.21
C SER A 137 -36.51 4.70 17.89
N ILE A 138 -35.63 5.34 17.10
CA ILE A 138 -34.67 6.35 17.54
C ILE A 138 -35.18 7.73 17.13
N PHE A 139 -35.40 8.59 18.11
CA PHE A 139 -35.85 9.96 17.90
C PHE A 139 -34.69 10.94 18.16
N PRO A 140 -34.44 11.87 17.22
CA PRO A 140 -33.40 12.88 17.40
C PRO A 140 -33.81 13.87 18.50
N ARG A 141 -32.81 14.53 19.11
CA ARG A 141 -33.04 15.55 20.14
C ARG A 141 -33.96 16.65 19.59
N GLN A 142 -35.17 16.78 20.16
CA GLN A 142 -36.09 17.84 19.75
C GLN A 142 -35.53 19.20 20.16
N ALA A 143 -35.46 20.14 19.20
CA ALA A 143 -35.36 21.55 19.53
C ALA A 143 -36.63 21.95 20.29
N GLN A 144 -36.48 22.52 21.48
CA GLN A 144 -37.57 22.91 22.36
C GLN A 144 -38.66 23.70 21.61
N GLY A 145 -39.83 23.09 21.38
CA GLY A 145 -40.99 23.73 20.76
C GLY A 145 -42.10 22.77 20.32
N ASN A 146 -43.10 22.58 21.19
CA ASN A 146 -44.46 22.04 20.95
C ASN A 146 -44.64 20.59 20.43
N ASP A 147 -45.00 19.69 21.35
CA ASP A 147 -46.08 18.68 21.30
C ASP A 147 -46.50 18.04 19.96
N GLN A 148 -45.54 17.63 19.13
CA GLN A 148 -45.71 16.47 18.27
C GLN A 148 -44.49 15.57 18.45
N ILE A 149 -44.70 14.29 18.76
CA ILE A 149 -43.64 13.28 18.65
C ILE A 149 -43.19 13.33 17.19
N GLY A 150 -42.05 13.95 16.96
CA GLY A 150 -41.45 14.03 15.62
C GLY A 150 -41.28 12.62 15.05
N ARG A 151 -41.25 12.51 13.72
CA ARG A 151 -41.00 11.21 13.07
C ARG A 151 -39.66 10.64 13.57
N PRO A 152 -39.56 9.32 13.82
CA PRO A 152 -38.31 8.70 14.20
C PRO A 152 -37.26 8.95 13.11
N ALA A 153 -36.02 9.21 13.52
CA ALA A 153 -34.88 9.35 12.61
C ALA A 153 -34.48 7.99 12.04
N LEU A 154 -34.65 6.91 12.81
CA LEU A 154 -34.43 5.55 12.36
C LEU A 154 -35.36 4.59 13.11
N GLU A 155 -35.89 3.61 12.41
CA GLU A 155 -36.62 2.49 12.98
C GLU A 155 -35.92 1.19 12.60
N VAL A 156 -35.60 0.37 13.59
CA VAL A 156 -34.87 -0.89 13.42
C VAL A 156 -35.71 -2.02 13.97
N ALA A 157 -35.90 -3.08 13.19
CA ALA A 157 -36.62 -4.28 13.62
C ALA A 157 -35.65 -5.42 13.92
N ALA A 158 -35.97 -6.24 14.94
CA ALA A 158 -35.26 -7.49 15.21
C ALA A 158 -36.25 -8.64 15.47
N GLU A 159 -35.76 -9.86 15.28
CA GLU A 159 -36.54 -11.10 15.40
C GLU A 159 -36.74 -11.55 16.86
N SER A 160 -35.99 -10.97 17.81
CA SER A 160 -36.08 -11.32 19.22
C SER A 160 -36.13 -10.10 20.14
N LEU A 161 -36.87 -10.24 21.24
CA LEU A 161 -36.95 -9.20 22.27
C LEU A 161 -35.58 -8.96 22.92
N GLN A 162 -34.81 -10.04 23.10
CA GLN A 162 -33.47 -9.96 23.70
C GLN A 162 -32.56 -9.06 22.87
N GLU A 163 -32.56 -9.23 21.55
CA GLU A 163 -31.74 -8.43 20.65
C GLU A 163 -32.12 -6.94 20.69
N ILE A 164 -33.42 -6.60 20.71
CA ILE A 164 -33.85 -5.20 20.87
C ILE A 164 -33.45 -4.62 22.23
N LEU A 165 -33.57 -5.39 23.31
CA LEU A 165 -33.16 -4.93 24.64
C LEU A 165 -31.64 -4.75 24.75
N ASP A 166 -30.86 -5.63 24.13
CA ASP A 166 -29.40 -5.51 24.06
C ASP A 166 -29.00 -4.26 23.27
N TRP A 167 -29.65 -4.00 22.14
CA TRP A 167 -29.44 -2.78 21.35
C TRP A 167 -29.86 -1.51 22.10
N GLN A 168 -31.03 -1.51 22.74
CA GLN A 168 -31.48 -0.37 23.55
C GLN A 168 -30.47 -0.08 24.67
N THR A 169 -30.04 -1.10 25.40
CA THR A 169 -29.06 -0.97 26.48
C THR A 169 -27.73 -0.42 25.96
N ALA A 170 -27.21 -0.95 24.85
CA ALA A 170 -25.96 -0.47 24.26
C ALA A 170 -26.04 1.00 23.80
N ILE A 171 -27.16 1.40 23.17
CA ILE A 171 -27.38 2.79 22.74
C ILE A 171 -27.49 3.73 23.95
N GLU A 172 -28.23 3.35 24.98
CA GLU A 172 -28.37 4.14 26.21
C GLU A 172 -27.05 4.27 26.97
N GLU A 173 -26.23 3.22 27.02
CA GLU A 173 -24.88 3.26 27.61
C GLU A 173 -23.97 4.24 26.86
N VAL A 174 -23.98 4.22 25.53
CA VAL A 174 -23.21 5.16 24.71
C VAL A 174 -23.72 6.58 24.89
N ARG A 175 -25.05 6.80 24.87
CA ARG A 175 -25.65 8.12 25.13
C ARG A 175 -25.23 8.65 26.49
N TYR A 176 -25.32 7.83 27.54
CA TYR A 176 -24.92 8.23 28.89
C TYR A 176 -23.44 8.63 28.94
N LYS A 177 -22.54 7.87 28.29
CA LYS A 177 -21.11 8.21 28.16
C LYS A 177 -20.90 9.52 27.41
N LEU A 178 -21.66 9.78 26.34
CA LEU A 178 -21.59 11.04 25.57
C LEU A 178 -22.08 12.25 26.39
N GLU A 179 -23.12 12.09 27.21
CA GLU A 179 -23.70 13.16 28.04
C GLU A 179 -22.85 13.50 29.28
N THR A 180 -21.96 12.60 29.71
CA THR A 180 -21.10 12.78 30.90
C THR A 180 -19.64 13.19 30.60
N GLN A 181 -19.30 13.58 29.37
CA GLN A 181 -17.91 13.64 28.90
C GLN A 181 -16.94 14.64 29.60
N GLN A 182 -15.81 14.15 30.14
CA GLN A 182 -14.44 14.25 29.57
C GLN A 182 -13.35 13.78 30.59
N GLN A 183 -12.32 13.08 30.10
CA GLN A 183 -11.05 12.64 30.75
C GLN A 183 -10.95 11.26 31.43
N GLU A 184 -12.00 10.65 31.98
CA GLU A 184 -11.84 9.36 32.69
C GLU A 184 -11.91 8.11 31.78
N ASP A 185 -12.69 8.14 30.71
CA ASP A 185 -12.89 6.96 29.85
C ASP A 185 -11.65 6.62 28.99
N LEU A 186 -10.89 7.62 28.54
CA LEU A 186 -9.60 7.40 27.88
C LEU A 186 -8.60 6.68 28.80
N LYS A 187 -8.61 7.01 30.10
CA LYS A 187 -7.77 6.31 31.09
C LYS A 187 -8.28 4.91 31.37
N LYS A 188 -9.59 4.72 31.45
CA LYS A 188 -10.22 3.44 31.78
C LYS A 188 -10.11 2.43 30.65
N GLU A 189 -10.22 2.87 29.40
CA GLU A 189 -9.99 2.07 28.19
C GLU A 189 -8.51 1.70 28.06
N GLN A 190 -7.59 2.64 28.29
CA GLN A 190 -6.15 2.35 28.38
C GLN A 190 -5.82 1.39 29.53
N LEU A 191 -6.51 1.50 30.67
CA LEU A 191 -6.34 0.60 31.82
C LEU A 191 -6.93 -0.79 31.56
N LEU A 192 -8.09 -0.90 30.90
CA LEU A 192 -8.68 -2.19 30.54
C LEU A 192 -7.83 -2.88 29.47
N ASP A 193 -7.31 -2.14 28.50
CA ASP A 193 -6.41 -2.66 27.48
C ASP A 193 -5.05 -3.05 28.10
N GLN A 194 -4.51 -2.26 29.05
CA GLN A 194 -3.39 -2.67 29.89
C GLN A 194 -3.69 -3.93 30.73
N GLN A 195 -4.88 -4.05 31.32
CA GLN A 195 -5.28 -5.23 32.10
C GLN A 195 -5.48 -6.46 31.22
N GLN A 196 -5.99 -6.30 30.00
CA GLN A 196 -6.06 -7.37 28.99
C GLN A 196 -4.67 -7.77 28.49
N ARG A 197 -3.72 -6.82 28.37
CA ARG A 197 -2.29 -7.07 28.06
C ARG A 197 -1.55 -7.81 29.18
N VAL A 198 -2.02 -7.73 30.43
CA VAL A 198 -1.51 -8.51 31.58
C VAL A 198 -2.16 -9.90 31.67
N LYS A 199 -3.09 -10.28 30.77
CA LYS A 199 -3.53 -11.68 30.65
C LYS A 199 -2.34 -12.52 30.22
N ARG A 200 -1.77 -13.20 31.22
CA ARG A 200 -0.56 -14.04 31.13
C ARG A 200 -0.65 -14.94 29.91
N ILE A 201 0.19 -14.69 28.91
CA ILE A 201 0.35 -15.61 27.77
C ILE A 201 0.81 -16.95 28.36
N ALA A 202 0.07 -18.02 28.06
CA ALA A 202 0.43 -19.36 28.51
C ALA A 202 1.83 -19.73 27.99
N ARG A 203 2.68 -20.26 28.87
CA ARG A 203 4.09 -20.56 28.54
C ARG A 203 4.17 -21.56 27.38
N GLU A 204 3.29 -22.56 27.40
CA GLU A 204 3.17 -23.60 26.39
C GLU A 204 2.90 -23.02 25.00
N MET A 205 2.14 -21.93 24.91
CA MET A 205 1.91 -21.21 23.65
C MET A 205 3.09 -20.34 23.27
N SER A 206 3.72 -19.67 24.25
CA SER A 206 4.88 -18.82 24.00
C SER A 206 6.09 -19.60 23.51
N ASP A 207 6.31 -20.82 24.02
CA ASP A 207 7.44 -21.68 23.67
C ASP A 207 7.37 -22.15 22.21
N LEU A 208 6.18 -22.14 21.58
CA LEU A 208 6.01 -22.46 20.15
C LEU A 208 6.50 -21.33 19.21
N VAL A 209 6.72 -20.12 19.73
CA VAL A 209 7.10 -18.94 18.92
C VAL A 209 8.63 -18.84 18.78
N VAL A 210 9.18 -19.60 17.82
CA VAL A 210 10.63 -19.67 17.58
C VAL A 210 11.13 -18.53 16.68
N TYR A 211 10.64 -18.44 15.43
CA TYR A 211 11.20 -17.58 14.38
C TYR A 211 10.37 -16.31 14.06
N CYS A 212 9.11 -16.29 14.48
CA CYS A 212 8.16 -15.22 14.17
C CYS A 212 7.76 -14.51 15.47
N ARG A 213 8.73 -14.05 16.26
CA ARG A 213 8.44 -13.37 17.53
C ARG A 213 7.92 -11.97 17.25
N PRO A 214 6.65 -11.66 17.56
CA PRO A 214 6.12 -10.33 17.33
C PRO A 214 6.81 -9.33 18.26
N VAL A 215 7.28 -8.22 17.70
CA VAL A 215 7.87 -7.09 18.44
C VAL A 215 7.43 -5.76 17.85
N PRO A 216 7.38 -4.68 18.65
CA PRO A 216 7.10 -3.35 18.13
C PRO A 216 8.15 -2.93 17.09
N PHE A 217 7.68 -2.32 16.01
CA PHE A 217 8.56 -1.84 14.96
C PHE A 217 9.36 -0.62 15.42
N LEU A 218 10.67 -0.62 15.13
CA LEU A 218 11.60 0.48 15.39
C LEU A 218 12.43 0.78 14.14
N LEU A 219 12.13 1.88 13.46
CA LEU A 219 12.81 2.28 12.22
C LEU A 219 14.30 2.59 12.45
N GLU A 220 14.67 3.18 13.59
CA GLU A 220 16.07 3.52 13.92
C GLU A 220 16.88 2.31 14.44
N GLY A 221 16.24 1.16 14.66
CA GLY A 221 16.84 -0.02 15.33
C GLY A 221 17.20 -1.17 14.39
N VAL A 222 17.12 -0.98 13.07
CA VAL A 222 17.21 -2.04 12.06
C VAL A 222 18.46 -2.93 12.21
N GLU A 223 19.63 -2.33 12.43
CA GLU A 223 20.90 -3.07 12.56
C GLU A 223 20.94 -3.97 13.82
N SER A 224 20.23 -3.56 14.87
CA SER A 224 20.15 -4.30 16.15
C SER A 224 19.06 -5.38 16.16
N GLY A 225 18.18 -5.37 15.15
CA GLY A 225 17.07 -6.29 15.02
C GLY A 225 17.51 -7.75 14.94
N LYS A 226 16.79 -8.63 15.63
CA LYS A 226 17.06 -10.08 15.60
C LYS A 226 16.25 -10.72 14.48
N TYR A 227 16.87 -11.62 13.70
CA TYR A 227 16.24 -12.26 12.54
C TYR A 227 14.96 -13.05 12.87
N TYR A 228 14.82 -13.51 14.11
CA TYR A 228 13.66 -14.25 14.60
C TYR A 228 12.54 -13.36 15.16
N GLN A 229 12.69 -12.04 15.03
CA GLN A 229 11.69 -11.04 15.40
C GLN A 229 11.02 -10.48 14.14
N MET A 230 9.73 -10.20 14.24
CA MET A 230 8.95 -9.60 13.17
C MET A 230 7.96 -8.56 13.70
N SER A 231 7.58 -7.62 12.84
CA SER A 231 6.57 -6.61 13.14
C SER A 231 5.39 -6.71 12.16
N SER A 232 4.21 -6.29 12.62
CA SER A 232 3.00 -6.24 11.79
C SER A 232 2.49 -4.81 11.67
N PHE A 233 1.89 -4.50 10.53
CA PHE A 233 1.47 -3.15 10.15
C PHE A 233 0.08 -3.19 9.54
N VAL A 234 -0.77 -2.25 9.95
CA VAL A 234 -1.95 -1.86 9.17
C VAL A 234 -1.47 -1.23 7.85
N GLU A 235 -2.19 -1.47 6.75
CA GLU A 235 -1.86 -0.96 5.40
C GLU A 235 -1.51 0.54 5.39
N THR A 236 -2.26 1.37 6.12
CA THR A 236 -2.12 2.83 6.14
C THR A 236 -0.80 3.27 6.76
N ARG A 237 -0.39 2.61 7.85
CA ARG A 237 0.86 2.89 8.55
C ARG A 237 2.07 2.56 7.68
N ILE A 238 2.07 1.39 7.04
CA ILE A 238 3.20 0.99 6.21
C ILE A 238 3.25 1.78 4.91
N GLU A 239 2.11 2.15 4.33
CA GLU A 239 2.03 2.97 3.14
C GLU A 239 2.71 4.33 3.33
N LYS A 240 2.46 5.00 4.48
CA LYS A 240 3.16 6.25 4.87
C LYS A 240 4.68 6.06 4.88
N ILE A 241 5.17 4.93 5.41
CA ILE A 241 6.61 4.62 5.52
C ILE A 241 7.23 4.36 4.14
N VAL A 242 6.62 3.49 3.32
CA VAL A 242 7.21 3.05 2.04
C VAL A 242 7.07 4.09 0.93
N LYS A 243 6.14 5.05 1.07
CA LYS A 243 6.01 6.20 0.16
C LYS A 243 6.88 7.40 0.57
N ASN A 244 7.45 7.40 1.77
CA ASN A 244 8.43 8.41 2.16
C ASN A 244 9.83 8.01 1.66
N LYS A 245 10.45 8.83 0.80
CA LYS A 245 11.75 8.52 0.18
C LYS A 245 12.84 8.13 1.19
N TYR A 246 12.94 8.80 2.33
CA TYR A 246 13.96 8.48 3.34
C TYR A 246 13.65 7.18 4.08
N GLN A 247 12.40 7.03 4.53
CA GLN A 247 11.98 5.87 5.32
C GLN A 247 11.88 4.58 4.47
N ALA A 248 11.55 4.69 3.19
CA ALA A 248 11.46 3.55 2.27
C ALA A 248 12.78 2.77 2.18
N GLY A 249 13.91 3.48 2.00
CA GLY A 249 15.24 2.84 1.96
C GLY A 249 15.62 2.18 3.30
N MET A 250 15.28 2.82 4.42
CA MET A 250 15.47 2.22 5.75
C MET A 250 14.61 0.97 5.95
N PHE A 251 13.39 0.98 5.42
CA PHE A 251 12.47 -0.15 5.49
C PHE A 251 12.94 -1.33 4.62
N VAL A 252 13.52 -1.07 3.44
CA VAL A 252 14.17 -2.12 2.64
C VAL A 252 15.29 -2.79 3.44
N ALA A 253 16.13 -1.99 4.12
CA ALA A 253 17.19 -2.52 4.97
C ALA A 253 16.62 -3.38 6.13
N TYR A 254 15.50 -2.97 6.71
CA TYR A 254 14.76 -3.77 7.70
C TYR A 254 14.32 -5.12 7.13
N SER A 255 13.67 -5.10 5.96
CA SER A 255 13.16 -6.28 5.28
C SER A 255 14.26 -7.26 4.83
N GLY A 256 15.49 -6.78 4.64
CA GLY A 256 16.65 -7.62 4.38
C GLY A 256 17.07 -8.51 5.57
N ARG A 257 16.62 -8.20 6.79
CA ARG A 257 17.03 -8.89 8.04
C ARG A 257 15.87 -9.48 8.84
N GLN A 258 14.72 -8.83 8.84
CA GLN A 258 13.54 -9.21 9.61
C GLN A 258 12.31 -9.33 8.71
N MET A 259 11.31 -10.07 9.19
CA MET A 259 10.05 -10.18 8.47
C MET A 259 9.10 -9.04 8.84
N SER A 260 8.34 -8.58 7.85
CA SER A 260 7.20 -7.68 8.03
C SER A 260 5.92 -8.32 7.52
N ARG A 261 4.85 -8.15 8.30
CA ARG A 261 3.48 -8.53 7.92
C ARG A 261 2.62 -7.28 7.74
N VAL A 262 1.98 -7.14 6.59
CA VAL A 262 1.00 -6.08 6.33
C VAL A 262 -0.39 -6.71 6.27
N TYR A 263 -1.40 -6.02 6.80
CA TYR A 263 -2.78 -6.47 6.75
C TYR A 263 -3.75 -5.30 6.47
N PRO A 264 -4.94 -5.59 5.90
CA PRO A 264 -5.91 -4.55 5.57
C PRO A 264 -6.40 -3.78 6.80
N LYS A 265 -6.78 -2.51 6.63
CA LYS A 265 -7.37 -1.72 7.73
C LYS A 265 -8.73 -2.25 8.15
N GLY A 266 -9.10 -2.04 9.43
CA GLY A 266 -10.34 -2.56 10.00
C GLY A 266 -11.61 -2.05 9.30
N GLN A 267 -11.57 -0.84 8.72
CA GLN A 267 -12.70 -0.23 8.01
C GLN A 267 -13.03 -0.93 6.67
N ARG A 268 -12.19 -1.86 6.19
CA ARG A 268 -12.47 -2.70 5.01
C ARG A 268 -13.40 -3.86 5.37
N MET A 269 -14.57 -3.52 5.90
CA MET A 269 -15.61 -4.48 6.27
C MET A 269 -16.18 -5.21 5.04
N ASP A 270 -16.07 -4.58 3.86
CA ASP A 270 -16.36 -5.19 2.55
C ASP A 270 -15.30 -6.22 2.09
N SER A 271 -14.27 -6.46 2.91
CA SER A 271 -13.12 -7.30 2.56
C SER A 271 -12.35 -6.83 1.32
N SER A 272 -12.45 -5.56 0.92
CA SER A 272 -11.61 -5.00 -0.15
C SER A 272 -10.12 -5.13 0.19
N ASN A 273 -9.26 -5.13 -0.81
CA ASN A 273 -7.81 -5.14 -0.61
C ASN A 273 -7.15 -3.78 -0.89
N TYR A 274 -6.00 -3.56 -0.25
CA TYR A 274 -5.06 -2.49 -0.60
C TYR A 274 -4.15 -2.92 -1.76
N ASP A 275 -3.47 -1.95 -2.38
CA ASP A 275 -2.47 -2.22 -3.41
C ASP A 275 -1.21 -2.86 -2.77
N PRO A 276 -0.83 -4.10 -3.13
CA PRO A 276 0.32 -4.78 -2.55
C PRO A 276 1.66 -4.31 -3.13
N LEU A 277 1.68 -3.60 -4.26
CA LEU A 277 2.93 -3.24 -4.97
C LEU A 277 3.88 -2.38 -4.12
N PRO A 278 3.45 -1.29 -3.44
CA PRO A 278 4.37 -0.48 -2.63
C PRO A 278 5.05 -1.30 -1.54
N MET A 279 4.32 -2.24 -0.92
CA MET A 279 4.83 -3.10 0.13
C MET A 279 5.84 -4.12 -0.43
N TRP A 280 5.55 -4.76 -1.56
CA TRP A 280 6.51 -5.66 -2.21
C TRP A 280 7.75 -4.92 -2.71
N ASN A 281 7.61 -3.73 -3.28
CA ASN A 281 8.72 -2.91 -3.77
C ASN A 281 9.65 -2.47 -2.63
N ALA A 282 9.13 -2.35 -1.40
CA ALA A 282 9.91 -2.09 -0.19
C ALA A 282 10.40 -3.36 0.54
N GLY A 283 10.10 -4.55 0.03
CA GLY A 283 10.58 -5.83 0.56
C GLY A 283 9.70 -6.45 1.63
N CYS A 284 8.45 -5.99 1.82
CA CYS A 284 7.51 -6.69 2.69
C CYS A 284 7.23 -8.10 2.18
N GLN A 285 7.41 -9.11 3.03
CA GLN A 285 7.27 -10.51 2.63
C GLN A 285 5.85 -11.04 2.88
N MET A 286 5.24 -10.71 4.01
CA MET A 286 3.90 -11.19 4.39
C MET A 286 2.83 -10.11 4.12
N VAL A 287 2.60 -9.81 2.85
CA VAL A 287 1.55 -8.88 2.40
C VAL A 287 0.21 -9.63 2.40
N SER A 288 -0.55 -9.53 3.49
CA SER A 288 -1.79 -10.28 3.69
C SER A 288 -2.94 -9.59 2.97
N LEU A 289 -3.64 -10.35 2.13
CA LEU A 289 -4.82 -9.91 1.38
C LEU A 289 -6.02 -10.80 1.72
N ASN A 290 -7.23 -10.28 1.52
CA ASN A 290 -8.50 -10.99 1.58
C ASN A 290 -8.65 -11.85 0.31
N TYR A 291 -8.27 -13.13 0.40
CA TYR A 291 -8.28 -14.07 -0.73
C TYR A 291 -9.67 -14.34 -1.31
N GLN A 292 -10.72 -14.14 -0.51
CA GLN A 292 -12.11 -14.28 -0.92
C GLN A 292 -12.57 -13.18 -1.90
N THR A 293 -11.80 -12.09 -2.04
CA THR A 293 -12.19 -10.91 -2.81
C THR A 293 -11.55 -10.93 -4.18
N GLY A 294 -12.37 -11.00 -5.23
CA GLY A 294 -11.91 -10.95 -6.62
C GLY A 294 -11.60 -9.53 -7.08
N ASP A 295 -10.50 -8.96 -6.63
CA ASP A 295 -10.08 -7.59 -6.98
C ASP A 295 -8.70 -7.53 -7.63
N LYS A 296 -8.30 -6.33 -8.07
CA LYS A 296 -6.99 -6.10 -8.70
C LYS A 296 -5.83 -6.60 -7.83
N PRO A 297 -5.74 -6.29 -6.51
CA PRO A 297 -4.73 -6.85 -5.62
C PRO A 297 -4.62 -8.37 -5.69
N MET A 298 -5.74 -9.09 -5.69
CA MET A 298 -5.73 -10.55 -5.83
C MET A 298 -5.31 -11.04 -7.21
N HIS A 299 -5.59 -10.30 -8.29
CA HIS A 299 -5.03 -10.58 -9.62
C HIS A 299 -3.51 -10.39 -9.65
N LEU A 300 -2.99 -9.34 -9.01
CA LEU A 300 -1.54 -9.08 -8.90
C LEU A 300 -0.85 -10.17 -8.07
N ASN A 301 -1.49 -10.61 -6.97
CA ASN A 301 -1.00 -11.68 -6.12
C ASN A 301 -0.91 -13.02 -6.90
N ASP A 302 -1.98 -13.42 -7.61
CA ASP A 302 -1.93 -14.61 -8.49
C ASP A 302 -0.83 -14.48 -9.54
N GLY A 303 -0.68 -13.30 -10.15
CA GLY A 303 0.37 -13.01 -11.13
C GLY A 303 1.78 -13.18 -10.57
N LYS A 304 2.08 -12.57 -9.41
CA LYS A 304 3.40 -12.65 -8.75
C LYS A 304 3.74 -14.09 -8.35
N PHE A 305 2.80 -14.77 -7.70
CA PHE A 305 3.04 -16.13 -7.18
C PHE A 305 2.88 -17.23 -8.23
N LYS A 306 2.64 -16.92 -9.52
CA LYS A 306 2.91 -17.87 -10.62
C LYS A 306 4.38 -18.23 -10.75
N GLN A 307 5.28 -17.35 -10.28
CA GLN A 307 6.70 -17.61 -10.25
C GLN A 307 7.01 -18.82 -9.35
N ASN A 308 8.17 -19.42 -9.59
CA ASN A 308 8.70 -20.50 -8.75
C ASN A 308 7.71 -21.68 -8.56
N GLY A 309 6.97 -22.03 -9.62
CA GLY A 309 6.06 -23.17 -9.61
C GLY A 309 4.87 -23.05 -8.64
N ARG A 310 4.45 -21.83 -8.29
CA ARG A 310 3.32 -21.59 -7.37
C ARG A 310 3.51 -22.14 -5.96
N CYS A 311 4.74 -22.23 -5.48
CA CYS A 311 5.02 -22.77 -4.15
C CYS A 311 4.71 -21.81 -2.99
N GLY A 312 4.21 -20.59 -3.27
CA GLY A 312 3.94 -19.55 -2.27
C GLY A 312 5.17 -18.73 -1.84
N TYR A 313 6.35 -19.01 -2.39
CA TYR A 313 7.58 -18.28 -2.09
C TYR A 313 8.28 -17.84 -3.37
N VAL A 314 8.56 -16.55 -3.48
CA VAL A 314 9.29 -15.94 -4.59
C VAL A 314 10.49 -15.21 -4.00
N LEU A 315 11.69 -15.52 -4.50
CA LEU A 315 12.91 -14.84 -4.08
C LEU A 315 12.82 -13.35 -4.46
N MET A 316 13.19 -12.46 -3.53
CA MET A 316 13.31 -11.04 -3.83
C MET A 316 14.39 -10.82 -4.91
N PRO A 317 14.21 -9.86 -5.82
CA PRO A 317 15.22 -9.56 -6.84
C PRO A 317 16.58 -9.15 -6.26
N ASP A 318 17.66 -9.45 -6.97
CA ASP A 318 19.04 -9.17 -6.53
C ASP A 318 19.26 -7.68 -6.26
N CYS A 319 18.61 -6.81 -7.04
CA CYS A 319 18.72 -5.36 -6.86
C CYS A 319 18.25 -4.87 -5.48
N MET A 320 17.33 -5.58 -4.81
CA MET A 320 16.83 -5.20 -3.48
C MET A 320 17.84 -5.47 -2.36
N PHE A 321 18.84 -6.32 -2.60
CA PHE A 321 19.91 -6.59 -1.64
C PHE A 321 21.08 -5.60 -1.75
N ASN A 322 21.07 -4.71 -2.76
CA ASN A 322 22.09 -3.69 -2.91
C ASN A 322 21.99 -2.64 -1.79
N PRO A 323 23.10 -2.32 -1.09
CA PRO A 323 23.12 -1.24 -0.13
C PRO A 323 22.67 0.07 -0.78
N GLY A 324 21.62 0.69 -0.23
CA GLY A 324 21.07 1.94 -0.74
C GLY A 324 19.96 1.79 -1.79
N PHE A 325 19.52 0.57 -2.13
CA PHE A 325 18.31 0.39 -2.93
C PHE A 325 17.12 1.11 -2.29
N ASN A 326 16.40 1.89 -3.10
CA ASN A 326 15.24 2.63 -2.68
C ASN A 326 14.15 2.55 -3.76
N PRO A 327 12.97 1.97 -3.49
CA PRO A 327 11.92 1.83 -4.49
C PRO A 327 11.43 3.18 -5.04
N MET A 328 11.54 4.25 -4.26
CA MET A 328 11.13 5.61 -4.64
C MET A 328 12.19 6.36 -5.45
N ASP A 329 13.41 5.82 -5.55
CA ASP A 329 14.51 6.44 -6.27
C ASP A 329 15.06 5.48 -7.33
N VAL A 330 14.55 5.63 -8.55
CA VAL A 330 14.97 4.80 -9.68
C VAL A 330 16.47 4.85 -9.85
N SER A 331 17.19 5.94 -9.52
CA SER A 331 18.66 5.99 -9.70
C SER A 331 19.42 4.94 -8.87
N THR A 332 18.81 4.46 -7.78
CA THR A 332 19.41 3.48 -6.86
C THR A 332 19.24 2.03 -7.32
N HIS A 333 18.40 1.75 -8.32
CA HIS A 333 18.19 0.37 -8.83
C HIS A 333 19.34 0.00 -9.77
N THR A 334 20.54 0.00 -9.22
CA THR A 334 21.75 -0.52 -9.85
C THR A 334 21.57 -2.03 -10.04
N ASN A 335 22.16 -2.58 -11.11
CA ASN A 335 22.00 -3.99 -11.53
C ASN A 335 20.63 -4.40 -12.11
N SER A 336 19.60 -3.52 -12.12
CA SER A 336 18.43 -3.78 -12.95
C SER A 336 18.80 -3.65 -14.44
N ARG A 337 18.13 -4.42 -15.31
CA ARG A 337 18.30 -4.34 -16.76
C ARG A 337 17.04 -3.76 -17.40
N PRO A 338 16.97 -2.44 -17.64
CA PRO A 338 15.80 -1.84 -18.26
C PRO A 338 15.48 -2.46 -19.61
N ILE A 339 14.20 -2.49 -19.96
CA ILE A 339 13.73 -3.00 -21.25
C ILE A 339 12.74 -2.03 -21.89
N THR A 340 12.65 -2.09 -23.21
CA THR A 340 11.48 -1.61 -23.95
C THR A 340 10.62 -2.83 -24.30
N LEU A 341 9.40 -2.86 -23.78
CA LEU A 341 8.41 -3.92 -24.02
C LEU A 341 7.38 -3.40 -25.03
N SER A 342 7.36 -3.95 -26.24
CA SER A 342 6.32 -3.68 -27.22
C SER A 342 5.24 -4.76 -27.16
N ILE A 343 3.99 -4.33 -27.00
CA ILE A 343 2.82 -5.21 -26.99
C ILE A 343 1.88 -4.76 -28.09
N GLN A 344 1.57 -5.66 -29.01
CA GLN A 344 0.48 -5.49 -29.97
C GLN A 344 -0.67 -6.44 -29.60
N VAL A 345 -1.83 -5.87 -29.29
CA VAL A 345 -3.09 -6.59 -29.10
C VAL A 345 -3.69 -6.85 -30.49
N VAL A 346 -3.56 -8.09 -30.96
CA VAL A 346 -3.96 -8.47 -32.32
C VAL A 346 -5.46 -8.75 -32.35
N ALA A 347 -5.90 -9.71 -31.54
CA ALA A 347 -7.26 -10.23 -31.53
C ALA A 347 -7.62 -10.87 -30.20
N ALA A 348 -8.87 -11.28 -30.02
CA ALA A 348 -9.28 -12.18 -28.96
C ALA A 348 -10.21 -13.26 -29.49
N ARG A 349 -10.51 -14.25 -28.64
CA ARG A 349 -11.53 -15.26 -28.90
C ARG A 349 -12.38 -15.48 -27.66
N HIS A 350 -13.66 -15.79 -27.87
CA HIS A 350 -14.58 -16.24 -26.84
C HIS A 350 -14.65 -15.31 -25.61
N LEU A 351 -14.75 -14.00 -25.83
CA LEU A 351 -15.05 -13.03 -24.78
C LEU A 351 -16.55 -13.03 -24.55
N VAL A 352 -17.00 -13.48 -23.39
CA VAL A 352 -18.42 -13.64 -23.06
C VAL A 352 -18.77 -12.70 -21.92
N ARG A 353 -19.83 -11.90 -22.08
CA ARG A 353 -20.41 -11.13 -20.98
C ARG A 353 -21.48 -11.98 -20.25
N PRO A 354 -21.65 -11.84 -18.92
CA PRO A 354 -22.69 -12.57 -18.20
C PRO A 354 -24.13 -12.17 -18.55
N SER A 355 -24.34 -10.93 -19.03
CA SER A 355 -25.68 -10.39 -19.27
C SER A 355 -26.15 -10.56 -20.73
N ARG A 356 -27.42 -10.26 -20.98
CA ARG A 356 -28.00 -10.29 -22.34
C ARG A 356 -27.30 -9.27 -23.25
N GLY A 357 -27.12 -9.62 -24.52
CA GLY A 357 -26.51 -8.77 -25.55
C GLY A 357 -25.20 -9.33 -26.09
N ILE A 358 -24.70 -8.74 -27.17
CA ILE A 358 -23.36 -9.02 -27.69
C ILE A 358 -22.41 -8.04 -27.02
N CYS A 359 -21.27 -8.50 -26.52
CA CYS A 359 -20.30 -7.59 -25.92
C CYS A 359 -19.58 -6.76 -27.00
N SER A 360 -19.23 -5.54 -26.62
CA SER A 360 -18.36 -4.63 -27.34
C SER A 360 -17.02 -4.56 -26.62
N PRO A 361 -16.15 -5.59 -26.77
CA PRO A 361 -14.98 -5.69 -25.94
C PRO A 361 -13.90 -4.67 -26.26
N LEU A 362 -13.12 -4.33 -25.25
CA LEU A 362 -11.86 -3.62 -25.33
C LEU A 362 -10.83 -4.29 -24.42
N VAL A 363 -9.55 -4.03 -24.68
CA VAL A 363 -8.46 -4.60 -23.87
C VAL A 363 -7.66 -3.46 -23.26
N GLU A 364 -7.50 -3.51 -21.94
CA GLU A 364 -6.52 -2.72 -21.21
C GLU A 364 -5.26 -3.57 -20.94
N VAL A 365 -4.10 -2.99 -21.19
CA VAL A 365 -2.79 -3.55 -20.86
C VAL A 365 -2.10 -2.58 -19.92
N GLU A 366 -1.76 -3.01 -18.72
CA GLU A 366 -1.07 -2.19 -17.73
C GLU A 366 0.21 -2.85 -17.23
N VAL A 367 1.25 -2.03 -17.03
CA VAL A 367 2.46 -2.40 -16.31
C VAL A 367 2.30 -1.95 -14.86
N CYS A 368 2.46 -2.90 -13.94
CA CYS A 368 2.27 -2.76 -12.50
C CYS A 368 3.59 -3.06 -11.80
N GLY A 369 4.25 -2.07 -11.21
CA GLY A 369 5.57 -2.24 -10.59
C GLY A 369 5.90 -1.07 -9.68
N ILE A 370 7.10 -0.52 -9.83
CA ILE A 370 7.45 0.78 -9.24
C ILE A 370 6.68 1.91 -9.94
N ASP A 371 6.48 3.04 -9.27
CA ASP A 371 5.70 4.17 -9.81
C ASP A 371 6.25 4.68 -11.14
N ALA A 372 7.57 4.64 -11.33
CA ALA A 372 8.22 5.07 -12.58
C ALA A 372 7.98 4.14 -13.78
N ASP A 373 7.61 2.88 -13.53
CA ASP A 373 7.30 1.88 -14.56
C ASP A 373 5.80 1.78 -14.84
N TRP A 374 4.96 2.41 -14.00
CA TRP A 374 3.52 2.35 -14.16
C TRP A 374 3.07 3.04 -15.45
N ALA A 375 2.40 2.27 -16.30
CA ALA A 375 1.84 2.74 -17.55
C ALA A 375 0.67 1.85 -17.96
N LYS A 376 -0.29 2.43 -18.68
CA LYS A 376 -1.44 1.70 -19.21
C LYS A 376 -1.74 2.08 -20.65
N PHE A 377 -2.26 1.12 -21.39
CA PHE A 377 -2.72 1.24 -22.76
C PHE A 377 -4.10 0.60 -22.87
N LYS A 378 -4.98 1.18 -23.70
CA LYS A 378 -6.32 0.68 -23.93
C LYS A 378 -6.62 0.71 -25.42
N THR A 379 -7.11 -0.41 -25.97
CA THR A 379 -7.57 -0.48 -27.36
C THR A 379 -8.89 0.27 -27.54
N VAL A 380 -9.29 0.52 -28.78
CA VAL A 380 -10.68 0.90 -29.04
C VAL A 380 -11.62 -0.28 -28.78
N SER A 381 -12.91 -0.01 -28.61
CA SER A 381 -13.92 -1.05 -28.44
C SER A 381 -14.27 -1.69 -29.79
N ALA A 382 -14.23 -3.02 -29.86
CA ALA A 382 -14.71 -3.79 -30.99
C ALA A 382 -16.23 -3.99 -30.86
N LYS A 383 -17.00 -3.15 -31.55
CA LYS A 383 -18.47 -3.14 -31.42
C LYS A 383 -19.11 -4.50 -31.74
N ASP A 384 -19.98 -4.94 -30.85
CA ASP A 384 -20.82 -6.13 -30.98
C ASP A 384 -20.05 -7.38 -31.48
N ASN A 385 -18.83 -7.58 -30.99
CA ASN A 385 -18.02 -8.74 -31.34
C ASN A 385 -17.20 -9.28 -30.16
N GLY A 386 -17.82 -10.17 -29.39
CA GLY A 386 -17.12 -10.97 -28.36
C GLY A 386 -16.44 -12.24 -28.87
N PHE A 387 -16.87 -12.77 -30.01
CA PHE A 387 -16.48 -14.11 -30.43
C PHE A 387 -15.07 -14.14 -31.01
N ASN A 388 -14.72 -13.17 -31.86
CA ASN A 388 -13.43 -13.08 -32.55
C ASN A 388 -13.01 -11.63 -32.90
N PRO A 389 -13.02 -10.69 -31.94
CA PRO A 389 -12.62 -9.30 -32.21
C PRO A 389 -11.16 -9.20 -32.64
N VAL A 390 -10.86 -8.20 -33.48
CA VAL A 390 -9.53 -7.89 -34.00
C VAL A 390 -9.29 -6.39 -33.85
N TRP A 391 -8.16 -6.01 -33.24
CA TRP A 391 -7.76 -4.62 -33.01
C TRP A 391 -6.52 -4.24 -33.81
N ASN A 392 -5.48 -5.10 -33.78
CA ASN A 392 -4.15 -4.79 -34.33
C ASN A 392 -3.52 -3.50 -33.78
N GLU A 393 -3.88 -3.11 -32.57
CA GLU A 393 -3.34 -1.93 -31.90
C GLU A 393 -2.21 -2.31 -30.95
N GLY A 394 -1.28 -1.39 -30.67
CA GLY A 394 -0.16 -1.69 -29.80
C GLY A 394 0.45 -0.47 -29.14
N CYS A 395 1.30 -0.76 -28.16
CA CYS A 395 2.00 0.22 -27.34
C CYS A 395 3.43 -0.25 -27.06
N GLU A 396 4.27 0.70 -26.63
CA GLU A 396 5.60 0.43 -26.11
C GLU A 396 5.67 0.94 -24.67
N PHE A 397 6.16 0.10 -23.76
CA PHE A 397 6.41 0.43 -22.36
C PHE A 397 7.91 0.45 -22.11
N GLU A 398 8.39 1.51 -21.46
CA GLU A 398 9.76 1.57 -20.94
C GLU A 398 9.74 1.15 -19.47
N ILE A 399 10.42 0.04 -19.15
CA ILE A 399 10.41 -0.58 -17.83
C ILE A 399 11.84 -0.54 -17.27
N PHE A 400 12.06 0.26 -16.24
CA PHE A 400 13.35 0.48 -15.58
C PHE A 400 13.74 -0.67 -14.64
N ASN A 401 12.78 -1.27 -13.96
CA ASN A 401 13.03 -2.42 -13.10
C ASN A 401 12.09 -3.60 -13.41
N PRO A 402 12.40 -4.38 -14.46
CA PRO A 402 11.56 -5.50 -14.89
C PRO A 402 11.38 -6.59 -13.83
N GLU A 403 12.29 -6.70 -12.87
CA GLU A 403 12.23 -7.70 -11.80
C GLU A 403 11.12 -7.42 -10.78
N LEU A 404 10.72 -6.15 -10.66
CA LEU A 404 9.60 -5.69 -9.81
C LEU A 404 8.30 -5.47 -10.59
N ALA A 405 8.32 -5.63 -11.92
CA ALA A 405 7.18 -5.34 -12.77
C ALA A 405 6.35 -6.60 -13.10
N LEU A 406 5.03 -6.43 -13.05
CA LEU A 406 4.00 -7.31 -13.56
C LEU A 406 3.37 -6.64 -14.79
N ILE A 407 2.92 -7.43 -15.77
CA ILE A 407 2.03 -7.00 -16.83
C ILE A 407 0.65 -7.61 -16.59
N ARG A 408 -0.39 -6.80 -16.69
CA ARG A 408 -1.78 -7.22 -16.52
C ARG A 408 -2.59 -6.85 -17.76
N PHE A 409 -3.31 -7.84 -18.28
CA PHE A 409 -4.25 -7.73 -19.38
C PHE A 409 -5.65 -7.79 -18.79
N VAL A 410 -6.54 -6.88 -19.18
CA VAL A 410 -7.94 -6.86 -18.75
C VAL A 410 -8.83 -6.71 -19.99
N ALA A 411 -9.65 -7.71 -20.25
CA ALA A 411 -10.74 -7.61 -21.21
C ALA A 411 -11.96 -7.02 -20.50
N GLN A 412 -12.54 -5.98 -21.09
CA GLN A 412 -13.73 -5.30 -20.59
C GLN A 412 -14.76 -5.20 -21.72
N ASP A 413 -16.03 -5.07 -21.34
CA ASP A 413 -17.16 -4.81 -22.22
C ASP A 413 -17.61 -3.37 -22.03
N GLU A 414 -17.60 -2.56 -23.07
CA GLU A 414 -18.16 -1.22 -23.04
C GLU A 414 -19.68 -1.31 -23.18
N ASP A 415 -20.42 -0.86 -22.17
CA ASP A 415 -21.88 -0.83 -22.27
C ASP A 415 -22.41 0.38 -23.04
N VAL A 416 -23.74 0.49 -23.11
CA VAL A 416 -24.44 1.56 -23.84
C VAL A 416 -24.19 2.96 -23.28
N PHE A 417 -23.70 3.07 -22.05
CA PHE A 417 -23.35 4.33 -21.39
C PHE A 417 -21.84 4.63 -21.49
N GLY A 418 -21.05 3.70 -22.05
CA GLY A 418 -19.60 3.80 -22.14
C GLY A 418 -18.88 3.28 -20.89
N ASP A 419 -19.61 2.66 -19.95
CA ASP A 419 -19.01 2.16 -18.72
C ASP A 419 -18.33 0.80 -18.99
N PRO A 420 -17.06 0.64 -18.58
CA PRO A 420 -16.33 -0.60 -18.80
C PRO A 420 -16.70 -1.65 -17.77
N ASN A 421 -17.28 -2.76 -18.23
CA ASN A 421 -17.65 -3.91 -17.42
C ASN A 421 -16.60 -5.02 -17.53
N PHE A 422 -16.17 -5.59 -16.41
CA PHE A 422 -15.12 -6.62 -16.41
C PHE A 422 -15.59 -7.91 -17.13
N ILE A 423 -14.76 -8.45 -18.03
CA ILE A 423 -14.96 -9.77 -18.65
C ILE A 423 -13.96 -10.77 -18.05
N GLY A 424 -12.67 -10.43 -18.10
CA GLY A 424 -11.61 -11.32 -17.65
C GLY A 424 -10.25 -10.64 -17.62
N GLN A 425 -9.28 -11.26 -16.97
CA GLN A 425 -7.93 -10.74 -16.86
C GLN A 425 -6.86 -11.84 -16.93
N ALA A 426 -5.62 -11.43 -17.16
CA ALA A 426 -4.46 -12.26 -16.93
C ALA A 426 -3.26 -11.40 -16.49
N THR A 427 -2.57 -11.82 -15.44
CA THR A 427 -1.41 -11.10 -14.88
C THR A 427 -0.18 -12.00 -14.87
N PHE A 428 0.98 -11.45 -15.29
CA PHE A 428 2.25 -12.17 -15.38
C PHE A 428 3.43 -11.30 -14.94
N PRO A 429 4.49 -11.87 -14.34
CA PRO A 429 5.77 -11.19 -14.17
C PRO A 429 6.38 -10.85 -15.52
N VAL A 430 6.89 -9.62 -15.67
CA VAL A 430 7.51 -9.16 -16.91
C VAL A 430 8.71 -10.05 -17.30
N THR A 431 9.49 -10.48 -16.31
CA THR A 431 10.62 -11.41 -16.50
C THR A 431 10.24 -12.79 -17.01
N SER A 432 8.96 -13.18 -16.93
CA SER A 432 8.46 -14.48 -17.39
C SER A 432 7.84 -14.44 -18.80
N LEU A 433 7.83 -13.26 -19.45
CA LEU A 433 7.26 -13.10 -20.78
C LEU A 433 8.13 -13.74 -21.87
N ARG A 434 7.47 -14.22 -22.93
CA ARG A 434 8.11 -14.80 -24.11
C ARG A 434 7.78 -13.96 -25.35
N ALA A 435 8.79 -13.59 -26.12
CA ALA A 435 8.61 -12.82 -27.36
C ALA A 435 7.86 -13.60 -28.47
N GLY A 436 7.43 -12.88 -29.50
CA GLY A 436 6.68 -13.37 -30.67
C GLY A 436 5.16 -13.36 -30.46
N PHE A 437 4.43 -14.07 -31.33
CA PHE A 437 2.99 -14.26 -31.19
C PHE A 437 2.69 -15.21 -30.02
N ARG A 438 1.86 -14.76 -29.08
CA ARG A 438 1.47 -15.50 -27.87
C ARG A 438 -0.03 -15.44 -27.65
N SER A 439 -0.56 -16.52 -27.09
CA SER A 439 -1.91 -16.51 -26.55
C SER A 439 -1.86 -16.14 -25.07
N VAL A 440 -2.79 -15.29 -24.64
CA VAL A 440 -2.99 -14.93 -23.23
C VAL A 440 -4.32 -15.52 -22.78
N PRO A 441 -4.32 -16.69 -22.10
CA PRO A 441 -5.54 -17.26 -21.54
C PRO A 441 -6.10 -16.34 -20.45
N LEU A 442 -7.39 -16.03 -20.54
CA LEU A 442 -8.06 -15.14 -19.59
C LEU A 442 -8.65 -15.91 -18.41
N ARG A 443 -8.78 -15.22 -17.30
CA ARG A 443 -9.37 -15.69 -16.05
C ARG A 443 -10.48 -14.76 -15.59
N ASN A 444 -11.44 -15.28 -14.84
CA ASN A 444 -12.51 -14.47 -14.27
C ASN A 444 -12.01 -13.64 -13.08
N GLN A 445 -12.95 -12.98 -12.41
CA GLN A 445 -12.69 -12.09 -11.28
C GLN A 445 -12.09 -12.84 -10.05
N LEU A 446 -12.34 -14.14 -9.92
CA LEU A 446 -11.82 -14.99 -8.83
C LEU A 446 -10.55 -15.77 -9.25
N ASN A 447 -9.90 -15.38 -10.35
CA ASN A 447 -8.77 -16.08 -10.96
C ASN A 447 -9.09 -17.50 -11.48
N GLU A 448 -10.34 -17.85 -11.72
CA GLU A 448 -10.72 -19.13 -12.34
C GLU A 448 -10.57 -19.06 -13.86
N GLU A 449 -10.27 -20.19 -14.51
CA GLU A 449 -10.02 -20.22 -15.96
C GLU A 449 -11.31 -19.97 -16.74
N LEU A 450 -11.25 -19.06 -17.71
CA LEU A 450 -12.33 -18.86 -18.68
C LEU A 450 -12.09 -19.78 -19.88
N GLU A 451 -12.99 -20.73 -20.09
CA GLU A 451 -12.85 -21.74 -21.13
C GLU A 451 -12.75 -21.10 -22.52
N LEU A 452 -11.71 -21.46 -23.27
CA LEU A 452 -11.36 -20.93 -24.61
C LEU A 452 -11.01 -19.44 -24.66
N SER A 453 -11.48 -18.60 -23.72
CA SER A 453 -11.25 -17.16 -23.69
C SER A 453 -9.77 -16.82 -23.67
N GLY A 454 -9.33 -16.03 -24.64
CA GLY A 454 -7.93 -15.62 -24.69
C GLY A 454 -7.65 -14.53 -25.71
N LEU A 455 -6.59 -13.78 -25.46
CA LEU A 455 -6.06 -12.79 -26.38
C LEU A 455 -5.00 -13.42 -27.28
N LEU A 456 -4.86 -12.90 -28.50
CA LEU A 456 -3.68 -13.05 -29.34
C LEU A 456 -2.89 -11.76 -29.29
N ILE A 457 -1.64 -11.84 -28.86
CA ILE A 457 -0.74 -10.69 -28.79
C ILE A 457 0.57 -10.98 -29.53
N HIS A 458 1.23 -9.93 -29.99
CA HIS A 458 2.64 -9.98 -30.39
C HIS A 458 3.49 -9.25 -29.35
N VAL A 459 4.52 -9.92 -28.84
CA VAL A 459 5.41 -9.40 -27.79
C VAL A 459 6.81 -9.22 -28.36
N GLU A 460 7.37 -8.01 -28.24
CA GLU A 460 8.78 -7.75 -28.52
C GLU A 460 9.46 -7.19 -27.27
N ILE A 461 10.61 -7.75 -26.91
CA ILE A 461 11.39 -7.34 -25.75
C ILE A 461 12.76 -6.90 -26.24
N ARG A 462 13.08 -5.62 -26.07
CA ARG A 462 14.38 -5.04 -26.43
C ARG A 462 15.14 -4.70 -25.16
N SER A 463 16.32 -5.28 -24.97
CA SER A 463 17.20 -4.94 -23.85
C SER A 463 17.92 -3.61 -24.12
N SER A 464 18.09 -2.82 -23.06
CA SER A 464 18.87 -1.58 -23.08
C SER A 464 20.40 -1.79 -22.92
N TYR A 465 20.86 -3.02 -22.72
CA TYR A 465 22.27 -3.32 -22.50
C TYR A 465 23.04 -3.42 -23.84
N GLY A 466 23.95 -2.46 -24.07
CA GLY A 466 24.79 -2.32 -25.27
C GLY A 466 24.47 -1.08 -26.12
N GLU A 467 25.51 -0.38 -26.58
CA GLU A 467 25.53 0.88 -27.37
C GLU A 467 24.72 2.09 -26.84
N ASP A 468 23.80 1.94 -25.89
CA ASP A 468 22.85 2.98 -25.45
C ASP A 468 22.76 3.21 -23.93
N GLU A 469 23.69 2.67 -23.14
CA GLU A 469 23.67 2.81 -21.67
C GLU A 469 23.66 4.28 -21.20
N GLU A 470 24.38 5.17 -21.89
CA GLU A 470 24.35 6.63 -21.66
C GLU A 470 22.98 7.25 -22.00
N LEU A 471 22.32 6.76 -23.04
CA LEU A 471 20.99 7.24 -23.44
C LEU A 471 19.95 6.87 -22.38
N TYR A 472 19.98 5.64 -21.91
CA TYR A 472 19.04 5.14 -20.90
C TYR A 472 19.26 5.75 -19.53
N THR A 473 20.51 5.96 -19.12
CA THR A 473 20.82 6.73 -17.90
C THR A 473 20.31 8.16 -18.02
N THR A 474 20.49 8.81 -19.17
CA THR A 474 19.94 10.15 -19.43
C THR A 474 18.41 10.17 -19.39
N VAL A 475 17.73 9.20 -20.01
CA VAL A 475 16.26 9.05 -19.95
C VAL A 475 15.77 8.83 -18.52
N ARG A 476 16.48 7.99 -17.74
CA ARG A 476 16.19 7.72 -16.32
C ARG A 476 16.32 8.99 -15.49
N HIS A 477 17.38 9.78 -15.69
CA HIS A 477 17.56 11.07 -15.01
C HIS A 477 16.46 12.07 -15.37
N LEU A 478 16.12 12.20 -16.65
CA LEU A 478 15.08 13.12 -17.12
C LEU A 478 13.70 12.74 -16.56
N LYS A 479 13.31 11.46 -16.58
CA LYS A 479 12.03 11.04 -15.98
C LYS A 479 12.00 11.26 -14.47
N HIS A 480 13.10 10.94 -13.77
CA HIS A 480 13.17 11.17 -12.34
C HIS A 480 13.02 12.65 -11.99
N SER A 481 13.70 13.52 -12.72
CA SER A 481 13.65 14.96 -12.51
C SER A 481 12.27 15.54 -12.86
N ILE A 482 11.62 15.07 -13.93
CA ILE A 482 10.22 15.40 -14.25
C ILE A 482 9.28 15.01 -13.10
N THR A 483 9.43 13.82 -12.52
CA THR A 483 8.62 13.37 -11.39
C THR A 483 8.85 14.24 -10.16
N GLN A 484 10.10 14.56 -9.84
CA GLN A 484 10.45 15.45 -8.71
C GLN A 484 9.87 16.86 -8.91
N LEU A 485 10.07 17.47 -10.07
CA LEU A 485 9.55 18.80 -10.39
C LEU A 485 8.02 18.81 -10.36
N THR A 486 7.37 17.75 -10.85
CA THR A 486 5.90 17.61 -10.79
C THR A 486 5.40 17.54 -9.34
N GLN A 487 6.13 16.85 -8.46
CA GLN A 487 5.78 16.78 -7.04
C GLN A 487 6.01 18.12 -6.33
N GLN A 488 7.16 18.75 -6.55
CA GLN A 488 7.46 20.09 -5.99
C GLN A 488 6.43 21.14 -6.42
N MET A 489 5.93 21.08 -7.66
CA MET A 489 4.86 21.96 -8.12
C MET A 489 3.53 21.71 -7.38
N LYS A 490 3.20 20.45 -7.06
CA LYS A 490 2.00 20.11 -6.28
C LYS A 490 2.12 20.61 -4.84
N ASP A 491 3.29 20.42 -4.24
CA ASP A 491 3.54 20.84 -2.86
C ASP A 491 3.51 22.38 -2.74
N ALA A 492 4.05 23.09 -3.74
CA ALA A 492 4.01 24.56 -3.80
C ALA A 492 2.60 25.14 -4.07
N THR A 493 1.69 24.40 -4.72
CA THR A 493 0.32 24.90 -4.96
C THR A 493 -0.57 24.85 -3.71
N VAL A 494 -0.18 24.07 -2.68
CA VAL A 494 -0.92 23.93 -1.42
C VAL A 494 -0.52 25.02 -0.40
N GLY A 495 0.63 25.69 -0.60
CA GLY A 495 1.23 26.63 0.37
C GLY A 495 0.66 28.07 0.40
N GLY A 496 -0.09 28.49 -0.63
CA GLY A 496 -0.94 29.69 -0.59
C GLY A 496 -0.28 31.03 -0.20
N GLN A 497 0.91 31.38 -0.71
CA GLN A 497 1.49 32.72 -0.51
C GLN A 497 1.98 33.39 -1.82
N ASP A 498 1.89 34.72 -1.90
CA ASP A 498 2.18 35.53 -3.10
C ASP A 498 3.65 35.48 -3.59
N GLU A 499 4.59 34.95 -2.79
CA GLU A 499 5.98 34.68 -3.22
C GLU A 499 6.11 33.42 -4.10
N ASP A 500 5.07 32.57 -4.18
CA ASP A 500 5.08 31.29 -4.89
C ASP A 500 5.05 31.44 -6.41
N GLY A 501 4.59 32.59 -6.95
CA GLY A 501 4.42 32.77 -8.39
C GLY A 501 5.72 32.65 -9.20
N ARG A 502 6.82 33.24 -8.70
CA ARG A 502 8.14 33.17 -9.37
C ARG A 502 8.77 31.79 -9.29
N ILE A 503 8.57 31.10 -8.17
CA ILE A 503 9.07 29.73 -7.95
C ILE A 503 8.30 28.76 -8.85
N MET A 504 6.98 28.91 -8.94
CA MET A 504 6.12 28.14 -9.84
C MET A 504 6.44 28.37 -11.31
N ASP A 505 6.74 29.60 -11.72
CA ASP A 505 7.20 29.90 -13.08
C ASP A 505 8.56 29.26 -13.39
N GLN A 506 9.50 29.25 -12.43
CA GLN A 506 10.79 28.60 -12.59
C GLN A 506 10.67 27.07 -12.67
N LEU A 507 9.90 26.46 -11.76
CA LEU A 507 9.65 25.01 -11.73
C LEU A 507 8.91 24.55 -13.00
N SER A 508 7.90 25.29 -13.44
CA SER A 508 7.16 24.97 -14.67
C SER A 508 8.04 25.08 -15.92
N SER A 509 8.91 26.08 -15.98
CA SER A 509 9.89 26.24 -17.06
C SER A 509 10.90 25.08 -17.10
N GLN A 510 11.46 24.69 -15.95
CA GLN A 510 12.36 23.53 -15.84
C GLN A 510 11.64 22.23 -16.22
N LEU A 511 10.42 22.01 -15.71
CA LEU A 511 9.62 20.83 -16.04
C LEU A 511 9.35 20.73 -17.54
N GLN A 512 9.05 21.86 -18.18
CA GLN A 512 8.83 21.91 -19.62
C GLN A 512 10.11 21.61 -20.40
N GLN A 513 11.26 22.15 -19.98
CA GLN A 513 12.56 21.87 -20.60
C GLN A 513 12.92 20.38 -20.52
N GLU A 514 12.72 19.75 -19.37
CA GLU A 514 13.01 18.33 -19.20
C GLU A 514 12.05 17.44 -19.97
N ARG A 515 10.75 17.78 -20.00
CA ARG A 515 9.75 17.09 -20.84
C ARG A 515 10.13 17.18 -22.32
N ASP A 516 10.58 18.35 -22.78
CA ASP A 516 11.02 18.55 -24.16
C ASP A 516 12.33 17.82 -24.47
N ALA A 517 13.27 17.78 -23.53
CA ALA A 517 14.51 17.00 -23.65
C ALA A 517 14.22 15.50 -23.73
N LEU A 518 13.34 14.98 -22.85
CA LEU A 518 12.89 13.60 -22.87
C LEU A 518 12.20 13.27 -24.20
N ARG A 519 11.26 14.12 -24.64
CA ARG A 519 10.53 13.94 -25.91
C ARG A 519 11.46 13.95 -27.12
N LYS A 520 12.52 14.77 -27.11
CA LYS A 520 13.55 14.78 -28.17
C LYS A 520 14.39 13.50 -28.15
N LEU A 521 14.81 13.03 -26.98
CA LEU A 521 15.53 11.76 -26.84
C LEU A 521 14.69 10.58 -27.33
N THR A 522 13.44 10.46 -26.88
CA THR A 522 12.52 9.37 -27.27
C THR A 522 12.21 9.40 -28.77
N LYS A 523 12.06 10.59 -29.39
CA LYS A 523 11.91 10.70 -30.84
C LYS A 523 13.17 10.30 -31.61
N LYS A 524 14.36 10.71 -31.14
CA LYS A 524 15.64 10.37 -31.76
C LYS A 524 15.91 8.87 -31.69
N ASP A 525 15.59 8.25 -30.55
CA ASP A 525 15.65 6.81 -30.36
C ASP A 525 14.65 6.05 -31.25
N GLY A 526 13.39 6.51 -31.31
CA GLY A 526 12.38 5.95 -32.20
C GLY A 526 12.74 6.05 -33.70
N LEU A 527 13.48 7.08 -34.12
CA LEU A 527 14.00 7.21 -35.49
C LEU A 527 15.19 6.28 -35.76
N ARG A 528 16.09 6.10 -34.78
CA ARG A 528 17.21 5.14 -34.88
C ARG A 528 16.72 3.71 -34.96
N LYS A 529 15.71 3.34 -34.15
CA LYS A 529 15.12 2.00 -34.11
C LYS A 529 14.30 1.62 -35.36
N ARG A 530 13.88 2.60 -36.18
CA ARG A 530 13.17 2.40 -37.45
C ARG A 530 14.07 2.15 -38.67
N GLN A 531 15.39 2.33 -38.54
CA GLN A 531 16.34 1.98 -39.60
C GLN A 531 16.80 0.52 -39.41
N PRO A 532 16.50 -0.40 -40.34
CA PRO A 532 17.03 -1.75 -40.25
C PRO A 532 18.56 -1.72 -40.38
N ASN A 533 19.26 -2.46 -39.52
CA ASN A 533 20.71 -2.65 -39.56
C ASN A 533 21.16 -3.19 -40.94
N GLN A 534 21.53 -2.31 -41.87
CA GLN A 534 22.28 -2.66 -43.08
C GLN A 534 23.76 -2.90 -42.74
N LYS A 535 24.06 -3.87 -41.86
CA LYS A 535 25.44 -4.33 -41.64
C LYS A 535 25.50 -5.82 -41.24
N VAL A 536 24.89 -6.69 -42.04
CA VAL A 536 25.27 -8.11 -42.08
C VAL A 536 25.19 -8.62 -43.53
N SER A 537 26.09 -8.16 -44.39
CA SER A 537 26.37 -8.82 -45.66
C SER A 537 27.82 -8.56 -46.04
N ASP A 538 28.75 -9.28 -45.40
CA ASP A 538 30.04 -9.65 -45.99
C ASP A 538 30.82 -10.56 -45.02
N ARG A 539 30.36 -11.80 -44.89
CA ARG A 539 31.23 -12.96 -44.60
C ARG A 539 30.69 -14.16 -45.37
N ARG A 540 30.98 -14.21 -46.67
CA ARG A 540 31.07 -15.48 -47.39
C ARG A 540 32.27 -16.23 -46.81
N VAL A 541 32.01 -17.20 -45.95
CA VAL A 541 32.99 -18.25 -45.65
C VAL A 541 32.88 -19.25 -46.79
N GLY A 542 33.95 -19.35 -47.59
CA GLY A 542 34.11 -20.41 -48.57
C GLY A 542 34.25 -21.75 -47.85
N LEU A 543 33.40 -22.70 -48.22
CA LEU A 543 33.61 -24.11 -47.98
C LEU A 543 34.28 -24.66 -49.25
N THR A 544 35.56 -24.97 -49.15
CA THR A 544 36.27 -25.91 -50.02
C THR A 544 36.58 -27.15 -49.20
N ASP A 545 36.29 -28.28 -49.84
CA ASP A 545 36.52 -29.69 -49.51
C ASP A 545 35.58 -30.37 -48.50
#